data_AF-A0A0F5MT58-F1
#
_entry.id   AF-A0A0F5MT58-F1
#
_cell.length_a   1.000
_cell.length_b   1.000
_cell.length_c   1.000
_cell.angle_alpha   90.00
_cell.angle_beta   90.00
_cell.angle_gamma   90.00
#
_symmetry.space_group_name_H-M   'P 1'
#
loop_
_entity.id
_entity.type
_entity.pdbx_description
1 polymer ?
#
loop_
_entity_poly.entity_id
_entity_poly.type
_entity_poly.pdbx_seq_one_letter_code
_entity_poly.pdbx_strand_id
1 'polypeptide(L)'
;MAYHSRDHRHRRGGHRVTVLDSLLSAIGGAPALPGARCRHRSHLFDERGGDEPEDVAEQRHQQALGLCRLCPALAGCQRWYADLPARHRPTGVIAGIVNSPKKKGRSA
;
A
#
# COMPACT_ATOMS: atom_id res chain seq x y z
N MET A 1 48.93 -9.31 -33.20
CA MET A 1 47.64 -8.63 -33.43
C MET A 1 46.67 -9.64 -34.06
N ALA A 2 45.67 -10.10 -33.31
CA ALA A 2 44.55 -10.89 -33.83
C ALA A 2 43.32 -10.59 -32.97
N TYR A 3 42.36 -9.88 -33.55
CA TYR A 3 41.10 -9.47 -32.95
C TYR A 3 40.13 -10.67 -32.98
N HIS A 4 39.94 -11.34 -31.84
CA HIS A 4 38.88 -12.33 -31.73
C HIS A 4 37.57 -11.64 -31.38
N SER A 5 36.76 -11.45 -32.43
CA SER A 5 35.32 -11.23 -32.34
C SER A 5 34.67 -12.28 -31.45
N ARG A 6 33.92 -11.83 -30.44
CA ARG A 6 32.85 -12.63 -29.81
C ARG A 6 31.56 -11.82 -29.87
N ASP A 7 30.82 -12.11 -30.93
CA ASP A 7 29.40 -11.87 -31.13
C ASP A 7 28.62 -12.58 -30.01
N HIS A 8 28.17 -11.81 -29.00
CA HIS A 8 27.20 -12.28 -28.02
C HIS A 8 25.81 -11.79 -28.40
N ARG A 9 25.25 -12.53 -29.37
CA ARG A 9 23.83 -12.59 -29.72
C ARG A 9 22.99 -12.93 -28.48
N HIS A 10 22.36 -11.94 -27.85
CA HIS A 10 21.35 -12.18 -26.81
C HIS A 10 19.95 -11.82 -27.32
N ARG A 11 19.34 -12.74 -28.06
CA ARG A 11 17.88 -12.78 -28.22
C ARG A 11 17.26 -13.25 -26.90
N ARG A 12 16.37 -12.46 -26.31
CA ARG A 12 15.16 -12.90 -25.56
C ARG A 12 14.28 -11.67 -25.27
N GLY A 13 13.03 -11.74 -25.70
CA GLY A 13 12.09 -10.61 -25.77
C GLY A 13 11.79 -9.97 -24.42
N GLY A 14 12.07 -8.67 -24.31
CA GLY A 14 11.64 -7.84 -23.21
C GLY A 14 10.28 -7.24 -23.52
N HIS A 15 9.26 -7.56 -22.72
CA HIS A 15 8.01 -6.81 -22.70
C HIS A 15 8.34 -5.37 -22.27
N ARG A 16 8.20 -4.39 -23.16
CA ARG A 16 8.25 -2.97 -22.78
C ARG A 16 7.05 -2.71 -21.86
N VAL A 17 7.26 -2.73 -20.55
CA VAL A 17 6.25 -2.28 -19.59
C VAL A 17 5.97 -0.82 -19.91
N THR A 18 4.75 -0.54 -20.36
CA THR A 18 4.33 0.82 -20.69
C THR A 18 4.03 1.60 -19.41
N VAL A 19 3.95 2.93 -19.53
CA VAL A 19 3.49 3.78 -18.42
C VAL A 19 2.08 3.37 -17.99
N LEU A 20 1.23 2.96 -18.94
CA LEU A 20 -0.11 2.45 -18.66
C LEU A 20 -0.08 1.14 -17.86
N ASP A 21 0.79 0.19 -18.21
CA ASP A 21 0.95 -1.07 -17.47
C ASP A 21 1.41 -0.82 -16.02
N SER A 22 2.31 0.15 -15.84
CA SER A 22 2.78 0.58 -14.51
C SER A 22 1.64 1.21 -13.71
N LEU A 23 0.82 2.05 -14.34
CA LEU A 23 -0.32 2.70 -13.69
C LEU A 23 -1.40 1.67 -13.31
N LEU A 24 -1.74 0.75 -14.21
CA LEU A 24 -2.71 -0.33 -13.97
C LEU A 24 -2.26 -1.25 -12.83
N SER A 25 -0.98 -1.59 -12.78
CA SER A 25 -0.41 -2.40 -11.69
C SER A 25 -0.46 -1.66 -10.34
N ALA A 26 -0.27 -0.34 -10.34
CA ALA A 26 -0.39 0.48 -9.14
C ALA A 26 -1.85 0.63 -8.66
N ILE A 27 -2.82 0.63 -9.58
CA ILE A 27 -4.25 0.75 -9.27
C ILE A 27 -4.86 -0.62 -8.86
N GLY A 28 -4.36 -1.72 -9.42
CA GLY A 28 -4.95 -3.07 -9.28
C GLY A 28 -4.59 -3.85 -8.01
N GLY A 29 -3.87 -3.26 -7.06
CA GLY A 29 -3.35 -3.99 -5.91
C GLY A 29 -4.39 -4.40 -4.87
N ALA A 30 -5.53 -3.69 -4.78
CA ALA A 30 -6.59 -3.97 -3.81
C ALA A 30 -7.76 -4.74 -4.47
N PRO A 31 -8.33 -5.76 -3.81
CA PRO A 31 -9.47 -6.49 -4.34
C PRO A 31 -10.71 -5.59 -4.44
N ALA A 32 -11.73 -6.05 -5.15
CA ALA A 32 -13.04 -5.45 -5.05
C ALA A 32 -13.54 -5.54 -3.60
N LEU A 33 -13.71 -4.39 -2.95
CA LEU A 33 -14.24 -4.25 -1.58
C LEU A 33 -15.62 -3.55 -1.64
N PRO A 34 -16.68 -4.27 -2.05
CA PRO A 34 -18.03 -3.69 -2.13
C PRO A 34 -18.51 -3.28 -0.74
N GLY A 35 -19.09 -2.08 -0.63
CA GLY A 35 -19.57 -1.57 0.66
C GLY A 35 -18.46 -1.12 1.63
N ALA A 36 -17.21 -0.99 1.18
CA ALA A 36 -16.13 -0.49 2.03
C ALA A 36 -16.44 0.91 2.58
N ARG A 37 -16.52 1.01 3.92
CA ARG A 37 -16.88 2.27 4.62
C ARG A 37 -15.77 3.32 4.62
N CYS A 38 -14.56 2.93 4.23
CA CYS A 38 -13.44 3.84 4.00
C CYS A 38 -13.57 4.65 2.70
N ARG A 39 -14.38 4.18 1.73
CA ARG A 39 -14.61 4.92 0.48
C ARG A 39 -15.22 6.29 0.79
N HIS A 40 -14.70 7.32 0.11
CA HIS A 40 -15.05 8.74 0.30
C HIS A 40 -14.66 9.33 1.66
N ARG A 41 -13.85 8.62 2.46
CA ARG A 41 -13.43 9.06 3.80
C ARG A 41 -11.94 8.86 4.05
N SER A 42 -11.10 8.81 3.02
CA SER A 42 -9.67 8.46 3.12
C SER A 42 -8.95 9.25 4.20
N HIS A 43 -9.26 10.54 4.36
CA HIS A 43 -8.71 11.41 5.40
C HIS A 43 -8.80 10.82 6.83
N LEU A 44 -9.83 10.01 7.17
CA LEU A 44 -9.91 9.35 8.49
C LEU A 44 -8.97 8.15 8.63
N PHE A 45 -8.62 7.52 7.50
CA PHE A 45 -7.87 6.27 7.45
C PHE A 45 -6.39 6.49 7.11
N ASP A 46 -6.05 7.61 6.48
CA ASP A 46 -4.67 7.90 6.07
C ASP A 46 -3.74 7.98 7.28
N GLU A 47 -2.45 7.74 7.04
CA GLU A 47 -1.37 7.92 8.03
C GLU A 47 -1.41 9.32 8.67
N ARG A 48 -0.80 9.45 9.85
CA ARG A 48 -0.59 10.75 10.49
C ARG A 48 0.21 11.68 9.56
N GLY A 49 -0.30 12.89 9.33
CA GLY A 49 0.44 13.93 8.61
C GLY A 49 1.70 14.38 9.35
N GLY A 50 2.69 14.96 8.65
CA GLY A 50 3.92 15.45 9.27
C GLY A 50 3.67 16.42 10.44
N ASP A 51 2.79 17.39 10.20
CA ASP A 51 2.42 18.46 11.13
C ASP A 51 1.16 18.16 11.96
N GLU A 52 0.58 16.97 11.81
CA GLU A 52 -0.62 16.58 12.57
C GLU A 52 -0.22 16.16 14.00
N PRO A 53 -0.80 16.77 15.05
CA PRO A 53 -0.58 16.33 16.43
C PRO A 53 -0.93 14.85 16.62
N GLU A 54 -0.19 14.17 17.51
CA GLU A 54 -0.35 12.73 17.72
C GLU A 54 -1.74 12.37 18.26
N ASP A 55 -2.25 13.14 19.22
CA ASP A 55 -3.57 12.99 19.82
C ASP A 55 -4.71 13.19 18.79
N VAL A 56 -4.56 14.16 17.89
CA VAL A 56 -5.51 14.41 16.79
C VAL A 56 -5.55 13.20 15.84
N ALA A 57 -4.38 12.68 15.47
CA ALA A 57 -4.28 11.51 14.61
C ALA A 57 -4.86 10.25 15.27
N GLU A 58 -4.58 10.04 16.56
CA GLU A 58 -5.16 8.96 17.35
C GLU A 58 -6.69 9.05 17.39
N GLN A 59 -7.25 10.23 17.68
CA GLN A 59 -8.69 10.43 17.70
C GLN A 59 -9.34 10.11 16.35
N ARG A 60 -8.73 10.61 15.26
CA ARG A 60 -9.16 10.33 13.89
C ARG A 60 -9.09 8.84 13.54
N HIS A 61 -8.01 8.17 13.92
CA HIS A 61 -7.86 6.72 13.72
C HIS A 61 -8.85 5.91 14.56
N GLN A 62 -9.23 6.35 15.77
CA GLN A 62 -10.30 5.71 16.55
C GLN A 62 -11.65 5.77 15.84
N GLN A 63 -11.97 6.90 15.18
CA GLN A 63 -13.18 7.01 14.36
C GLN A 63 -13.14 6.03 13.18
N ALA A 64 -12.01 5.92 12.49
CA ALA A 64 -11.82 4.97 11.40
C ALA A 64 -11.96 3.51 11.88
N LEU A 65 -11.41 3.15 13.04
CA LEU A 65 -11.59 1.83 13.64
C LEU A 65 -13.07 1.53 13.94
N GLY A 66 -13.82 2.51 14.44
CA GLY A 66 -15.27 2.40 14.59
C GLY A 66 -15.99 2.08 13.28
N LEU A 67 -15.60 2.73 12.17
CA LEU A 67 -16.13 2.44 10.84
C LEU A 67 -15.74 1.04 10.34
N CYS A 68 -14.51 0.60 10.58
CA CYS A 68 -14.03 -0.74 10.22
C CYS A 68 -14.89 -1.83 10.88
N ARG A 69 -15.18 -1.71 12.19
CA ARG A 69 -15.98 -2.71 12.94
C ARG A 69 -17.36 -2.96 12.34
N LEU A 70 -17.94 -1.94 11.70
CA LEU A 70 -19.27 -2.01 11.08
C LEU A 70 -19.20 -2.19 9.55
N CYS A 71 -18.01 -2.43 8.98
CA CYS A 71 -17.81 -2.44 7.54
C CYS A 71 -18.15 -3.82 6.93
N PRO A 72 -19.07 -3.88 5.95
CA PRO A 72 -19.39 -5.13 5.24
C PRO A 72 -18.18 -5.77 4.54
N ALA A 73 -17.22 -4.95 4.12
CA ALA A 73 -16.02 -5.40 3.43
C ALA A 73 -14.87 -5.83 4.36
N LEU A 74 -15.04 -5.78 5.69
CA LEU A 74 -13.94 -5.96 6.65
C LEU A 74 -13.25 -7.32 6.46
N ALA A 75 -14.00 -8.41 6.33
CA ALA A 75 -13.43 -9.75 6.18
C ALA A 75 -12.56 -9.87 4.90
N GLY A 76 -13.02 -9.30 3.78
CA GLY A 76 -12.25 -9.25 2.54
C GLY A 76 -11.00 -8.36 2.66
N CYS A 77 -11.13 -7.22 3.35
CA CYS A 77 -10.02 -6.31 3.61
C CYS A 77 -8.93 -6.96 4.48
N GLN A 78 -9.33 -7.71 5.51
CA GLN A 78 -8.41 -8.45 6.39
C GLN A 78 -7.64 -9.53 5.64
N ARG A 79 -8.34 -10.33 4.81
CA ARG A 79 -7.69 -11.39 4.02
C ARG A 79 -6.64 -10.81 3.09
N TRP A 80 -7.02 -9.81 2.30
CA TRP A 80 -6.08 -9.13 1.41
C TRP A 80 -4.89 -8.54 2.15
N TYR A 81 -5.12 -7.84 3.25
CA TYR A 81 -4.04 -7.22 4.02
C TYR A 81 -3.08 -8.26 4.62
N ALA A 82 -3.60 -9.41 5.08
CA ALA A 82 -2.78 -10.50 5.60
C ALA A 82 -1.88 -11.11 4.52
N ASP A 83 -2.38 -11.22 3.28
CA ASP A 83 -1.65 -11.77 2.13
C ASP A 83 -0.54 -10.83 1.61
N LEU A 84 -0.56 -9.54 1.96
CA LEU A 84 0.49 -8.61 1.58
C LEU A 84 1.80 -8.89 2.35
N PRO A 85 2.95 -8.94 1.66
CA PRO A 85 4.27 -8.89 2.30
C PRO A 85 4.36 -7.66 3.21
N ALA A 86 5.01 -7.77 4.37
CA ALA A 86 5.04 -6.69 5.37
C ALA A 86 5.45 -5.32 4.80
N ARG A 87 6.41 -5.30 3.88
CA ARG A 87 6.89 -4.07 3.19
C ARG A 87 5.89 -3.44 2.22
N HIS A 88 4.85 -4.15 1.81
CA HIS A 88 3.81 -3.68 0.90
C HIS A 88 2.50 -3.35 1.65
N ARG A 89 2.45 -3.54 2.97
CA ARG A 89 1.26 -3.23 3.76
C ARG A 89 1.08 -1.71 3.82
N PRO A 90 -0.09 -1.19 3.39
CA PRO A 90 -0.35 0.25 3.41
C PRO A 90 -0.37 0.79 4.84
N THR A 91 0.07 2.03 5.02
CA THR A 91 0.08 2.73 6.32
C THR A 91 -1.28 3.38 6.61
N GLY A 92 -1.53 3.70 7.89
CA GLY A 92 -2.81 4.22 8.36
C GLY A 92 -3.72 3.11 8.90
N VAL A 93 -5.05 3.32 8.86
CA VAL A 93 -6.05 2.38 9.34
C VAL A 93 -6.55 1.50 8.20
N ILE A 94 -6.09 0.26 8.15
CA ILE A 94 -6.51 -0.74 7.15
C ILE A 94 -6.83 -2.04 7.87
N ALA A 95 -7.79 -2.83 7.36
CA ALA A 95 -8.17 -4.13 7.94
C ALA A 95 -8.61 -4.09 9.42
N GLY A 96 -9.00 -2.91 9.92
CA GLY A 96 -9.38 -2.71 11.32
C GLY A 96 -8.19 -2.62 12.28
N ILE A 97 -7.00 -2.30 11.77
CA ILE A 97 -5.79 -2.08 12.56
C ILE A 97 -5.09 -0.78 12.14
N VAL A 98 -4.33 -0.18 13.05
CA VAL A 98 -3.44 0.95 12.74
C VAL A 98 -2.07 0.40 12.36
N ASN A 99 -1.61 0.69 11.14
CA ASN A 99 -0.27 0.38 10.65
C ASN A 99 0.54 1.67 10.49
N SER A 100 1.38 1.97 11.46
CA SER A 100 2.28 3.12 11.42
C SER A 100 3.70 2.64 11.12
N PRO A 101 4.44 3.29 10.20
CA PRO A 101 5.83 2.94 9.96
C PRO A 101 6.63 3.18 11.24
N LYS A 102 7.51 2.23 11.59
CA LYS A 102 8.47 2.44 12.69
C LYS A 102 9.32 3.67 12.35
N LYS A 103 9.26 4.72 13.19
CA LYS A 103 10.23 5.82 13.13
C LYS A 103 11.63 5.19 13.17
N LYS A 104 12.39 5.28 12.07
CA LYS A 104 13.81 4.93 12.11
C LYS A 104 14.45 5.83 13.15
N GLY A 105 15.02 5.24 14.20
CA GLY A 105 15.72 5.99 15.24
C GLY A 105 16.72 6.94 14.59
N ARG A 106 16.61 8.23 14.89
CA ARG A 106 17.57 9.24 14.44
C ARG A 106 18.88 8.90 15.17
N SER A 107 19.87 8.36 14.46
CA SER A 107 21.21 8.20 15.01
C SER A 107 21.70 9.57 15.46
N ALA A 108 22.13 9.64 16.73
CA ALA A 108 22.70 10.82 17.37
C ALA A 108 24.02 11.24 16.71
#